data_AF-A0A7W1G1A2-F1
#
_entry.id   AF-A0A7W1G1A2-F1
#
_cell.length_a   1.000
_cell.length_b   1.000
_cell.length_c   1.000
_cell.angle_alpha   90.00
_cell.angle_beta   90.00
_cell.angle_gamma   90.00
#
_symmetry.space_group_name_H-M   'P 1'
#
loop_
_entity.id
_entity.type
_entity.pdbx_description
1 polymer ?
#
loop_
_entity_poly.entity_id
_entity_poly.type
_entity_poly.pdbx_seq_one_letter_code
_entity_poly.pdbx_strand_id
1 'polypeptide(L)'
;MSTSHSRSTPSTVFVFRGTPSFMLGCCHEAAQGGKLGYEHVGWHLAKHLERLVPYEAEYDEWSQIIDDLDHVLIPYLDDSEPGPHVPGPMAEVMGGLVQHYPKVMALVPRRRWPSFYQGFFQARLDLHGWMID
;
A
#
# COMPACT_ATOMS: atom_id res chain seq x y z
N MET A 1 -38.30 -13.12 -11.29
CA MET A 1 -37.04 -13.19 -10.52
C MET A 1 -35.90 -13.17 -11.52
N SER A 2 -35.34 -11.99 -11.81
CA SER A 2 -34.24 -11.85 -12.76
C SER A 2 -32.94 -11.74 -11.96
N THR A 3 -32.11 -12.78 -12.02
CA THR A 3 -30.76 -12.77 -11.46
C THR A 3 -29.84 -12.06 -12.44
N SER A 4 -29.64 -10.75 -12.21
CA SER A 4 -28.56 -10.00 -12.84
C SER A 4 -27.23 -10.62 -12.45
N HIS A 5 -26.69 -11.44 -13.34
CA HIS A 5 -25.30 -11.86 -13.29
C HIS A 5 -24.45 -10.66 -13.68
N SER A 6 -23.99 -9.91 -12.67
CA SER A 6 -22.94 -8.91 -12.86
C SER A 6 -21.71 -9.66 -13.39
N ARG A 7 -21.40 -9.49 -14.69
CA ARG A 7 -20.15 -9.99 -15.25
C ARG A 7 -19.07 -9.09 -14.69
N SER A 8 -18.34 -9.56 -13.68
CA SER A 8 -17.05 -8.98 -13.31
C SER A 8 -16.16 -9.08 -14.55
N THR A 9 -15.99 -7.96 -15.26
CA THR A 9 -14.91 -7.83 -16.24
C THR A 9 -13.61 -8.18 -15.52
N PRO A 10 -12.70 -8.95 -16.15
CA PRO A 10 -11.40 -9.19 -15.56
C PRO A 10 -10.73 -7.82 -15.35
N SER A 11 -10.58 -7.40 -14.10
CA SER A 11 -9.84 -6.18 -13.77
C SER A 11 -8.44 -6.35 -14.35
N THR A 12 -8.08 -5.49 -15.32
CA THR A 12 -6.74 -5.47 -15.88
C THR A 12 -5.74 -5.28 -14.74
N VAL A 13 -4.82 -6.23 -14.58
CA VAL A 13 -3.80 -6.14 -13.54
C VAL A 13 -2.61 -5.37 -14.08
N PHE A 14 -2.47 -4.11 -13.69
CA PHE A 14 -1.29 -3.31 -14.00
C PHE A 14 -0.15 -3.61 -13.02
N VAL A 15 1.08 -3.78 -13.52
CA VAL A 15 2.23 -4.17 -12.69
C VAL A 15 3.36 -3.18 -12.87
N PHE A 16 3.76 -2.52 -11.80
CA PHE A 16 4.94 -1.67 -11.77
C PHE A 16 6.21 -2.55 -11.82
N ARG A 17 6.92 -2.50 -12.95
CA ARG A 17 8.10 -3.36 -13.20
C ARG A 17 9.42 -2.80 -12.66
N GLY A 18 9.41 -1.57 -12.15
CA GLY A 18 10.60 -0.89 -11.65
C GLY A 18 10.87 -1.15 -10.18
N THR A 19 12.02 -0.64 -9.73
CA THR A 19 12.34 -0.51 -8.31
C THR A 19 12.86 0.91 -8.09
N PRO A 20 12.06 1.81 -7.51
CA PRO A 20 12.49 3.20 -7.34
C PRO A 20 13.76 3.29 -6.49
N SER A 21 14.67 4.20 -6.85
CA SER A 21 15.95 4.36 -6.15
C SER A 21 15.77 4.71 -4.66
N PHE A 22 14.74 5.49 -4.33
CA PHE A 22 14.41 5.79 -2.94
C PHE A 22 14.06 4.52 -2.15
N MET A 23 13.33 3.57 -2.75
CA MET A 23 13.00 2.30 -2.08
C MET A 23 14.25 1.47 -1.80
N LEU A 24 15.20 1.44 -2.74
CA LEU A 24 16.49 0.77 -2.51
C LEU A 24 17.26 1.41 -1.36
N GLY A 25 17.34 2.75 -1.34
CA GLY A 25 18.00 3.50 -0.27
C GLY A 25 17.36 3.27 1.09
N CYS A 26 16.04 3.42 1.19
CA CYS A 26 15.31 3.23 2.45
C CYS A 26 15.40 1.79 2.97
N CYS A 27 15.24 0.77 2.11
CA CYS A 27 15.38 -0.62 2.51
C CYS A 27 16.80 -0.96 2.96
N HIS A 28 17.81 -0.42 2.28
CA HIS A 28 19.21 -0.62 2.66
C HIS A 28 19.52 -0.01 4.03
N GLU A 29 19.11 1.24 4.26
CA GLU A 29 19.27 1.90 5.57
C GLU A 29 18.53 1.14 6.68
N ALA A 30 17.28 0.74 6.43
CA ALA A 30 16.48 -0.02 7.39
C ALA A 30 17.09 -1.39 7.72
N ALA A 31 17.69 -2.07 6.73
CA ALA A 31 18.37 -3.36 6.93
C ALA A 31 19.61 -3.25 7.82
N GLN A 32 20.27 -2.08 7.84
CA GLN A 32 21.45 -1.80 8.67
C GLN A 32 21.10 -1.31 10.08
N GLY A 33 19.81 -1.30 10.45
CA GLY A 33 19.37 -0.77 11.74
C GLY A 33 19.37 0.76 11.80
N GLY A 34 19.23 1.44 10.65
CA GLY A 34 19.07 2.88 10.59
C GLY A 34 17.86 3.38 11.39
N LYS A 35 17.83 4.69 11.65
CA LYS A 35 16.94 5.31 12.65
C LYS A 35 15.44 5.15 12.36
N LEU A 36 15.08 4.98 11.09
CA LEU A 36 13.70 5.11 10.61
C LEU A 36 13.02 3.75 10.31
N GLY A 37 13.76 2.64 10.36
CA GLY A 37 13.21 1.28 10.24
C GLY A 37 12.43 1.00 8.95
N TYR A 38 11.66 -0.10 8.94
CA TYR A 38 10.81 -0.47 7.79
C TYR A 38 9.47 0.28 7.75
N GLU A 39 9.08 0.89 8.86
CA GLU A 39 7.94 1.81 8.92
C GLU A 39 8.11 2.97 7.94
N HIS A 40 9.28 3.62 7.97
CA HIS A 40 9.57 4.70 7.04
C HIS A 40 9.63 4.27 5.57
N VAL A 41 10.03 3.01 5.31
CA VAL A 41 9.98 2.43 3.97
C VAL A 41 8.53 2.36 3.47
N GLY A 42 7.61 1.88 4.31
CA GLY A 42 6.18 1.84 3.98
C GLY A 42 5.59 3.23 3.78
N TRP A 43 5.93 4.17 4.67
CA TRP A 43 5.50 5.57 4.58
C TRP A 43 5.92 6.21 3.25
N HIS A 44 7.16 6.00 2.82
CA HIS A 44 7.65 6.51 1.54
C HIS A 44 6.94 5.90 0.33
N LEU A 45 6.64 4.61 0.35
CA LEU A 45 5.89 3.99 -0.75
C LEU A 45 4.50 4.62 -0.87
N ALA A 46 3.79 4.71 0.26
CA ALA A 46 2.46 5.32 0.33
C ALA A 46 2.42 6.75 -0.25
N LYS A 47 3.39 7.61 0.10
CA LYS A 47 3.44 8.99 -0.40
C LYS A 47 3.83 9.15 -1.87
N HIS A 48 4.29 8.09 -2.50
CA HIS A 48 4.75 8.14 -3.88
C HIS A 48 3.94 7.24 -4.81
N LEU A 49 2.90 6.54 -4.31
CA LEU A 49 2.06 5.62 -5.08
C LEU A 49 1.51 6.23 -6.37
N GLU A 50 0.94 7.44 -6.29
CA GLU A 50 0.41 8.18 -7.46
C GLU A 50 1.46 8.46 -8.54
N ARG A 51 2.74 8.52 -8.17
CA ARG A 51 3.85 8.79 -9.09
C ARG A 51 4.47 7.51 -9.64
N LEU A 52 4.10 6.35 -9.12
CA LEU A 52 4.62 5.05 -9.51
C LEU A 52 3.61 4.32 -10.41
N VAL A 53 3.26 4.99 -11.52
CA VAL A 53 2.31 4.50 -12.52
C VAL A 53 2.99 3.44 -13.40
N PRO A 54 2.40 2.23 -13.55
CA PRO A 54 2.87 1.26 -14.53
C PRO A 54 2.83 1.83 -15.96
N TYR A 55 3.80 1.45 -16.79
CA TYR A 55 3.88 1.97 -18.17
C TYR A 55 2.64 1.61 -19.01
N GLU A 56 2.03 0.46 -18.74
CA GLU A 56 0.85 -0.02 -19.46
C GLU A 56 -0.47 0.61 -18.97
N ALA A 57 -0.47 1.36 -17.87
CA ALA A 57 -1.68 1.92 -17.27
C ALA A 57 -1.91 3.36 -17.74
N GLU A 58 -3.17 3.70 -18.07
CA GLU A 58 -3.56 5.10 -18.14
C GLU A 58 -3.69 5.70 -16.73
N TYR A 59 -3.54 7.01 -16.62
CA TYR A 59 -3.53 7.68 -15.32
C TYR A 59 -4.84 7.47 -14.54
N ASP A 60 -5.98 7.54 -15.22
CA ASP A 60 -7.31 7.39 -14.60
C ASP A 60 -7.55 5.95 -14.11
N GLU A 61 -7.11 4.95 -14.88
CA GLU A 61 -7.17 3.54 -14.48
C GLU A 61 -6.29 3.26 -13.26
N TRP A 62 -5.11 3.89 -13.22
CA TRP A 62 -4.19 3.75 -12.10
C TRP A 62 -4.70 4.45 -10.84
N SER A 63 -5.31 5.64 -10.99
CA SER A 63 -5.96 6.35 -9.88
C SER A 63 -7.05 5.48 -9.25
N GLN A 64 -7.89 4.83 -10.05
CA GLN A 64 -8.93 3.95 -9.52
C GLN A 64 -8.37 2.79 -8.69
N ILE A 65 -7.23 2.20 -9.09
CA ILE A 65 -6.58 1.12 -8.31
C ILE A 65 -6.04 1.65 -6.98
N ILE A 66 -5.49 2.86 -6.96
CA ILE A 66 -5.05 3.53 -5.72
C ILE A 66 -6.26 3.79 -4.82
N ASP A 67 -7.37 4.26 -5.37
CA ASP A 67 -8.62 4.50 -4.63
C ASP A 67 -9.19 3.18 -4.07
N ASP A 68 -9.14 2.08 -4.83
CA ASP A 68 -9.56 0.76 -4.36
C ASP A 68 -8.71 0.29 -3.16
N LEU A 69 -7.41 0.56 -3.17
CA LEU A 69 -6.52 0.29 -2.03
C LEU A 69 -6.88 1.15 -0.81
N ASP A 70 -7.30 2.40 -1.02
CA ASP A 70 -7.68 3.32 0.06
C ASP A 70 -9.07 2.96 0.63
N HIS A 71 -9.99 2.48 -0.21
CA HIS A 71 -11.28 1.94 0.23
C HIS A 71 -11.16 0.72 1.13
N VAL A 72 -10.11 -0.08 0.96
CA VAL A 72 -9.79 -1.18 1.86
C VAL A 72 -9.37 -0.67 3.24
N LEU A 73 -8.75 0.52 3.33
CA LEU A 73 -8.32 1.12 4.60
C LEU A 73 -9.47 1.77 5.39
N ILE A 74 -10.46 2.35 4.69
CA ILE A 74 -11.54 3.15 5.27
C ILE A 74 -12.32 2.44 6.41
N PRO A 75 -12.78 1.18 6.27
CA PRO A 75 -13.58 0.52 7.31
C PRO A 75 -12.87 0.37 8.65
N TYR A 76 -11.54 0.49 8.67
CA TYR A 76 -10.70 0.26 9.84
C TYR A 76 -10.25 1.56 10.52
N LEU A 77 -10.74 2.71 10.03
CA LEU A 77 -10.55 4.01 10.66
C LEU A 77 -11.52 4.24 11.83
N ASP A 78 -12.75 3.71 11.72
CA ASP A 78 -13.81 3.90 12.73
C ASP A 78 -13.72 2.91 13.91
N ASP A 79 -13.09 1.74 13.73
CA ASP A 79 -13.01 0.66 14.72
C ASP A 79 -11.69 0.61 15.52
N SER A 80 -10.76 1.53 15.27
CA SER A 80 -9.46 1.56 15.94
C SER A 80 -9.56 2.15 17.36
N GLU A 81 -9.69 1.31 18.38
CA GLU A 81 -9.30 1.69 19.74
C GLU A 81 -7.80 2.12 19.76
N PRO A 82 -7.44 3.15 20.53
CA PRO A 82 -6.06 3.61 20.62
C PRO A 82 -5.18 2.54 21.30
N GLY A 83 -4.31 1.89 20.53
CA GLY A 83 -3.36 0.90 21.02
C GLY A 83 -2.39 0.38 19.94
N PRO A 84 -1.29 -0.31 20.32
CA PRO A 84 -0.25 -0.79 19.40
C PRO A 84 -0.66 -2.05 18.62
N HIS A 85 -1.96 -2.28 18.45
CA HIS A 85 -2.47 -3.34 17.60
C HIS A 85 -2.48 -2.82 16.17
N VAL A 86 -1.76 -3.51 15.28
CA VAL A 86 -1.76 -3.22 13.84
C VAL A 86 -3.21 -3.31 13.34
N PRO A 87 -3.91 -2.18 13.09
CA PRO A 87 -5.32 -2.21 12.76
C PRO A 87 -5.45 -2.34 11.24
N GLY A 88 -6.42 -3.14 10.82
CA GLY A 88 -6.81 -3.18 9.42
C GLY A 88 -6.34 -4.38 8.60
N PRO A 89 -6.72 -4.40 7.32
CA PRO A 89 -6.68 -5.55 6.45
C PRO A 89 -5.29 -5.66 5.83
N MET A 90 -4.26 -5.74 6.69
CA MET A 90 -2.86 -5.83 6.27
C MET A 90 -2.67 -6.91 5.20
N ALA A 91 -3.36 -8.05 5.33
CA ALA A 91 -3.28 -9.12 4.33
C ALA A 91 -3.76 -8.67 2.93
N GLU A 92 -4.83 -7.89 2.84
CA GLU A 92 -5.41 -7.40 1.58
C GLU A 92 -4.54 -6.31 0.97
N VAL A 93 -4.14 -5.32 1.78
CA VAL A 93 -3.24 -4.23 1.33
C VAL A 93 -1.92 -4.78 0.86
N MET A 94 -1.28 -5.65 1.66
CA MET A 94 -0.01 -6.26 1.27
C MET A 94 -0.17 -7.20 0.08
N GLY A 95 -1.32 -7.86 -0.07
CA GLY A 95 -1.67 -8.62 -1.25
C GLY A 95 -1.71 -7.77 -2.52
N GLY A 96 -2.41 -6.62 -2.47
CA GLY A 96 -2.46 -5.65 -3.55
C GLY A 96 -1.08 -5.08 -3.88
N LEU A 97 -0.29 -4.73 -2.87
CA LEU A 97 1.09 -4.27 -3.09
C LEU A 97 1.99 -5.35 -3.70
N VAL A 98 1.82 -6.62 -3.34
CA VAL A 98 2.55 -7.73 -3.97
C VAL A 98 2.13 -7.91 -5.44
N GLN A 99 0.85 -7.73 -5.73
CA GLN A 99 0.30 -7.84 -7.09
C GLN A 99 0.79 -6.71 -8.00
N HIS A 100 0.72 -5.46 -7.53
CA HIS A 100 1.04 -4.27 -8.34
C HIS A 100 2.51 -3.85 -8.25
N TYR A 101 3.21 -4.15 -7.16
CA TYR A 101 4.59 -3.73 -6.91
C TYR A 101 5.53 -4.89 -6.50
N PRO A 102 5.57 -6.00 -7.25
CA PRO A 102 6.25 -7.22 -6.82
C PRO A 102 7.74 -7.03 -6.54
N LYS A 103 8.45 -6.25 -7.36
CA LYS A 103 9.89 -5.99 -7.15
C LYS A 103 10.17 -5.10 -5.95
N VAL A 104 9.28 -4.17 -5.63
CA VAL A 104 9.40 -3.32 -4.44
C VAL A 104 9.16 -4.16 -3.21
N MET A 105 8.10 -4.99 -3.21
CA MET A 105 7.78 -5.88 -2.09
C MET A 105 8.83 -6.96 -1.85
N ALA A 106 9.57 -7.37 -2.89
CA ALA A 106 10.71 -8.28 -2.75
C ALA A 106 11.85 -7.69 -1.89
N LEU A 107 11.94 -6.35 -1.76
CA LEU A 107 12.94 -5.70 -0.89
C LEU A 107 12.55 -5.74 0.59
N VAL A 108 11.28 -6.00 0.90
CA VAL A 108 10.75 -5.94 2.27
C VAL A 108 10.64 -7.36 2.83
N PRO A 109 11.47 -7.75 3.82
CA PRO A 109 11.38 -9.08 4.41
C PRO A 109 9.99 -9.31 5.03
N ARG A 110 9.39 -10.49 4.81
CA ARG A 110 8.05 -10.83 5.35
C ARG A 110 7.91 -10.58 6.86
N ARG A 111 8.95 -10.85 7.65
CA ARG A 111 8.98 -10.57 9.10
C ARG A 111 8.88 -9.08 9.47
N ARG A 112 9.09 -8.18 8.51
CA ARG A 112 9.01 -6.72 8.65
C ARG A 112 7.73 -6.13 8.05
N TRP A 113 6.88 -6.95 7.43
CA TRP A 113 5.61 -6.52 6.86
C TRP A 113 4.71 -5.77 7.85
N PRO A 114 4.60 -6.16 9.13
CA PRO A 114 3.80 -5.38 10.10
C PRO A 114 4.32 -3.95 10.28
N SER A 115 5.63 -3.77 10.45
CA SER A 115 6.24 -2.44 10.60
C SER A 115 6.13 -1.62 9.31
N PHE A 116 6.34 -2.24 8.15
CA PHE A 116 6.13 -1.61 6.86
C PHE A 116 4.68 -1.14 6.69
N TYR A 117 3.72 -2.01 6.98
CA TYR A 117 2.29 -1.69 6.86
C TYR A 117 1.88 -0.55 7.80
N GLN A 118 2.40 -0.51 9.02
CA GLN A 118 2.14 0.60 9.95
C GLN A 118 2.49 1.96 9.33
N GLY A 119 3.69 2.09 8.75
CA GLY A 119 4.10 3.35 8.13
C GLY A 119 3.36 3.65 6.83
N PHE A 120 3.03 2.62 6.06
CA PHE A 120 2.17 2.75 4.87
C PHE A 120 0.80 3.31 5.24
N PHE A 121 0.16 2.71 6.26
CA PHE A 121 -1.12 3.12 6.79
C PHE A 121 -1.07 4.56 7.28
N GLN A 122 -0.09 4.90 8.13
CA GLN A 122 0.07 6.27 8.65
C GLN A 122 0.20 7.31 7.53
N ALA A 123 1.01 7.03 6.50
CA ALA A 123 1.14 7.94 5.36
C ALA A 123 -0.19 8.14 4.60
N ARG A 124 -1.00 7.09 4.46
CA ARG A 124 -2.32 7.21 3.83
C ARG A 124 -3.27 8.05 4.69
N LEU A 125 -3.29 7.86 6.01
CA LEU A 125 -4.03 8.73 6.94
C LEU A 125 -3.64 10.20 6.75
N ASP A 126 -2.33 10.48 6.77
CA ASP A 126 -1.78 11.83 6.63
C ASP A 126 -2.21 12.49 5.31
N LEU A 127 -2.27 11.73 4.21
CA LEU A 127 -2.63 12.23 2.88
C LEU A 127 -4.11 12.57 2.74
N HIS A 128 -4.99 11.75 3.32
CA HIS A 128 -6.43 11.96 3.25
C HIS A 128 -6.96 12.91 4.33
N GLY A 129 -6.10 13.33 5.26
CA GLY A 129 -6.51 14.17 6.40
C GLY A 129 -7.43 13.42 7.37
N TRP A 130 -7.38 12.09 7.36
CA TRP A 130 -8.09 11.24 8.31
C TRP A 130 -7.35 11.31 9.65
N MET A 131 -7.72 12.28 10.49
CA MET A 131 -7.23 12.34 11.87
C MET A 131 -7.97 11.28 12.69
N ILE A 132 -7.20 10.36 13.28
CA ILE A 132 -7.67 9.48 14.35
C ILE A 132 -7.47 10.31 15.64
N ASP A 133 -8.56 10.80 16.21
CA ASP A 133 -8.58 11.54 17.49
C ASP A 133 -8.34 10.63 18.71
#